data_AF-A0A7S2GES3-F1
#
_entry.id   AF-A0A7S2GES3-F1
#
_cell.length_a   1.000
_cell.length_b   1.000
_cell.length_c   1.000
_cell.angle_alpha   90.00
_cell.angle_beta   90.00
_cell.angle_gamma   90.00
#
_symmetry.space_group_name_H-M   'P 1'
#
loop_
_entity.id
_entity.type
_entity.pdbx_description
1 polymer ?
#
loop_
_entity_poly.entity_id
_entity_poly.type
_entity_poly.pdbx_seq_one_letter_code
_entity_poly.pdbx_strand_id
1 'polypeptide(L)'
;GSAPGSAPRSPPRSPPGPADAPNRKAQLEELSLPMVGERLPYETIEVLVNHENVWANLQDHALTSLSFNIKDKDRWHPFIEENVFDPPPPRPFYLVGRVGPKLPPQRLDALVAQLKSAIRNAYTSWRQTRSLKTKWLFKLESVLNKGLDRYETAACSSLLTDTRAVDKWKGTLTAALPPDHHLVGRALSFSITEPDLIVDHLMRTYDYHEQGHKDVSFLLAVQCFPHYGAVASTWVYIGYLIPNKSKAKKDEEDEDV
;
A
#
# COMPACT_ATOMS: atom_id res chain seq x y z
N GLY A 1 -2.11 50.36 53.27
CA GLY A 1 -1.41 49.06 53.35
C GLY A 1 -2.45 47.97 53.36
N SER A 2 -2.59 47.25 52.26
CA SER A 2 -3.46 46.08 52.13
C SER A 2 -2.74 45.07 51.24
N ALA A 3 -2.50 43.89 51.80
CA ALA A 3 -1.77 42.78 51.20
C ALA A 3 -2.58 42.10 50.06
N PRO A 4 -1.93 41.45 49.10
CA PRO A 4 -2.61 40.72 48.03
C PRO A 4 -3.05 39.32 48.50
N GLY A 5 -4.24 38.92 48.04
CA GLY A 5 -4.88 37.66 48.38
C GLY A 5 -4.17 36.43 47.82
N SER A 6 -4.00 35.43 48.68
CA SER A 6 -3.46 34.10 48.38
C SER A 6 -4.48 33.23 47.65
N ALA A 7 -4.13 32.71 46.48
CA ALA A 7 -4.90 31.67 45.78
C ALA A 7 -4.69 30.27 46.43
N PRO A 8 -5.71 29.39 46.45
CA PRO A 8 -5.57 28.06 47.05
C PRO A 8 -4.75 27.12 46.16
N ARG A 9 -3.83 26.38 46.79
CA ARG A 9 -3.01 25.32 46.15
C ARG A 9 -3.88 24.10 45.84
N SER A 10 -3.86 23.65 44.58
CA SER A 10 -4.43 22.36 44.16
C SER A 10 -3.67 21.17 44.75
N PRO A 11 -4.33 20.05 45.09
CA PRO A 11 -3.68 18.86 45.62
C PRO A 11 -2.90 18.08 44.53
N PRO A 12 -1.91 17.26 44.90
CA PRO A 12 -1.08 16.52 43.95
C PRO A 12 -1.90 15.42 43.24
N ARG A 13 -1.75 15.33 41.92
CA ARG A 13 -2.33 14.25 41.12
C ARG A 13 -1.65 12.93 41.46
N SER A 14 -2.44 11.94 41.89
CA SER A 14 -2.02 10.54 42.02
C SER A 14 -1.62 9.96 40.65
N PRO A 15 -0.70 8.98 40.59
CA PRO A 15 -0.31 8.33 39.34
C PRO A 15 -1.46 7.50 38.78
N PRO A 16 -1.61 7.41 37.43
CA PRO A 16 -2.66 6.60 36.82
C PRO A 16 -2.38 5.11 37.06
N GLY A 17 -3.39 4.39 37.57
CA GLY A 17 -3.38 2.94 37.71
C GLY A 17 -3.54 2.19 36.38
N PRO A 18 -3.44 0.86 36.37
CA PRO A 18 -3.30 0.03 35.16
C PRO A 18 -4.66 -0.25 34.47
N ALA A 19 -5.41 0.80 34.13
CA ALA A 19 -6.74 0.67 33.51
C ALA A 19 -6.80 1.16 32.04
N ASP A 20 -5.77 1.82 31.53
CA ASP A 20 -5.76 2.36 30.14
C ASP A 20 -5.01 1.47 29.15
N ALA A 21 -5.23 0.16 29.21
CA ALA A 21 -4.93 -0.70 28.06
C ALA A 21 -6.08 -0.54 27.05
N PRO A 22 -5.87 0.03 25.86
CA PRO A 22 -6.92 0.15 24.87
C PRO A 22 -7.46 -1.25 24.58
N ASN A 23 -8.77 -1.40 24.76
CA ASN A 23 -9.47 -2.67 24.60
C ASN A 23 -9.20 -3.22 23.19
N ARG A 24 -8.30 -4.21 23.10
CA ARG A 24 -7.81 -4.77 21.83
C ARG A 24 -8.95 -5.35 20.98
N LYS A 25 -10.08 -5.71 21.60
CA LYS A 25 -11.32 -6.11 20.91
C LYS A 25 -12.01 -4.93 20.20
N ALA A 26 -12.06 -3.76 20.84
CA ALA A 26 -12.66 -2.57 20.24
C ALA A 26 -11.84 -2.03 19.05
N GLN A 27 -10.51 -2.16 19.10
CA GLN A 27 -9.63 -1.79 17.98
C GLN A 27 -9.65 -2.79 16.81
N LEU A 28 -10.06 -4.05 17.06
CA LEU A 28 -10.23 -5.05 16.00
C LEU A 28 -11.59 -4.92 15.29
N GLU A 29 -12.62 -4.41 15.98
CA GLU A 29 -13.91 -4.07 15.37
C GLU A 29 -13.83 -2.86 14.43
N GLU A 30 -12.97 -1.87 14.73
CA GLU A 30 -12.70 -0.74 13.81
C GLU A 30 -11.94 -1.14 12.53
N LEU A 31 -11.35 -2.34 12.50
CA LEU A 31 -10.58 -2.88 11.35
C LEU A 31 -11.31 -3.99 10.61
N SER A 32 -12.51 -4.37 11.04
CA SER A 32 -13.39 -5.17 10.20
C SER A 32 -13.94 -4.30 9.08
N LEU A 33 -13.80 -4.77 7.83
CA LEU A 33 -14.67 -4.30 6.75
C LEU A 33 -16.12 -4.39 7.26
N PRO A 34 -16.97 -3.38 7.01
CA PRO A 34 -18.36 -3.42 7.44
C PRO A 34 -18.95 -4.78 7.05
N MET A 35 -19.72 -5.40 7.96
CA MET A 35 -20.45 -6.62 7.62
C MET A 35 -21.15 -6.38 6.28
N VAL A 36 -21.02 -7.34 5.35
CA VAL A 36 -21.72 -7.32 4.05
C VAL A 36 -23.19 -7.04 4.35
N GLY A 37 -23.63 -5.80 4.11
CA GLY A 37 -24.84 -5.28 4.73
C GLY A 37 -24.93 -3.75 4.80
N GLU A 38 -23.81 -3.03 4.77
CA GLU A 38 -23.85 -1.62 4.37
C GLU A 38 -24.13 -1.58 2.87
N ARG A 39 -25.42 -1.40 2.56
CA ARG A 39 -25.95 -1.23 1.21
C ARG A 39 -25.03 -0.30 0.44
N LEU A 40 -24.47 -0.79 -0.67
CA LEU A 40 -23.98 0.08 -1.73
C LEU A 40 -25.08 1.13 -1.98
N PRO A 41 -24.75 2.39 -2.28
CA PRO A 41 -25.76 3.45 -2.45
C PRO A 41 -26.77 3.20 -3.58
N TYR A 42 -26.64 2.06 -4.28
CA TYR A 42 -27.49 1.59 -5.35
C TYR A 42 -28.06 0.22 -4.97
N GLU A 43 -29.37 0.17 -4.72
CA GLU A 43 -30.13 -1.05 -4.42
C GLU A 43 -30.43 -1.86 -5.70
N THR A 44 -30.44 -1.21 -6.86
CA THR A 44 -30.53 -1.83 -8.18
C THR A 44 -29.60 -1.13 -9.19
N ILE A 45 -29.15 -1.87 -10.19
CA ILE A 45 -28.57 -1.30 -11.41
C ILE A 45 -29.58 -1.60 -12.51
N GLU A 46 -30.34 -0.61 -12.95
CA GLU A 46 -31.33 -0.80 -14.03
C GLU A 46 -30.70 -0.73 -15.41
N VAL A 47 -29.69 0.13 -15.55
CA VAL A 47 -29.12 0.49 -16.84
C VAL A 47 -27.61 0.62 -16.74
N LEU A 48 -26.92 0.04 -17.70
CA LEU A 48 -25.50 0.25 -17.94
C LEU A 48 -25.34 1.05 -19.23
N VAL A 49 -24.55 2.12 -19.22
CA VAL A 49 -24.27 2.93 -20.42
C VAL A 49 -22.78 2.90 -20.69
N ASN A 50 -22.39 2.66 -21.94
CA ASN A 50 -21.04 2.92 -22.39
C ASN A 50 -21.07 3.72 -23.71
N HIS A 51 -19.93 3.82 -24.37
CA HIS A 51 -19.84 4.53 -25.64
C HIS A 51 -20.62 3.82 -26.76
N GLU A 52 -20.68 2.49 -26.79
CA GLU A 52 -21.31 1.68 -27.82
C GLU A 52 -22.83 1.52 -27.66
N ASN A 53 -23.36 1.42 -26.44
CA ASN A 53 -24.77 1.13 -26.20
C ASN A 53 -25.28 1.57 -24.82
N VAL A 54 -26.59 1.45 -24.65
CA VAL A 54 -27.31 1.45 -23.38
C VAL A 54 -27.84 0.04 -23.18
N TRP A 55 -27.57 -0.60 -22.04
CA TRP A 55 -28.07 -1.93 -21.73
C TRP A 55 -29.01 -1.90 -20.53
N ALA A 56 -30.20 -2.48 -20.68
CA ALA A 56 -31.09 -2.75 -19.57
C ALA A 56 -30.64 -4.01 -18.84
N ASN A 57 -30.66 -3.98 -17.51
CA ASN A 57 -30.34 -5.13 -16.68
C ASN A 57 -31.50 -6.14 -16.69
N LEU A 58 -31.19 -7.40 -16.96
CA LEU A 58 -32.15 -8.52 -16.89
C LEU A 58 -31.93 -9.41 -15.66
N GLN A 59 -31.01 -9.04 -14.77
CA GLN A 59 -30.64 -9.84 -13.59
C GLN A 59 -31.70 -9.72 -12.49
N ASP A 60 -32.09 -10.87 -11.94
CA ASP A 60 -33.00 -10.93 -10.80
C ASP A 60 -32.37 -10.27 -9.56
N HIS A 61 -33.14 -9.40 -8.91
CA HIS A 61 -32.74 -8.67 -7.71
C HIS A 61 -32.96 -9.55 -6.48
N ALA A 62 -32.14 -10.60 -6.33
CA ALA A 62 -32.08 -11.30 -5.06
C ALA A 62 -31.53 -10.35 -4.00
N LEU A 63 -32.41 -9.89 -3.09
CA LEU A 63 -32.18 -8.91 -2.03
C LEU A 63 -30.98 -9.25 -1.10
N THR A 64 -30.43 -10.46 -1.20
CA THR A 64 -29.38 -10.99 -0.33
C THR A 64 -28.00 -11.07 -0.99
N SER A 65 -27.89 -10.85 -2.30
CA SER A 65 -26.58 -10.80 -2.98
C SER A 65 -26.59 -9.77 -4.10
N LEU A 66 -26.16 -8.55 -3.78
CA LEU A 66 -25.87 -7.51 -4.77
C LEU A 66 -24.54 -7.84 -5.49
N SER A 67 -24.55 -8.88 -6.31
CA SER A 67 -23.46 -9.22 -7.23
C SER A 67 -23.97 -9.15 -8.66
N PHE A 68 -23.75 -8.02 -9.33
CA PHE A 68 -24.08 -7.86 -10.74
C PHE A 68 -22.99 -8.51 -11.58
N ASN A 69 -23.36 -9.46 -12.44
CA ASN A 69 -22.43 -10.01 -13.40
C ASN A 69 -22.39 -9.13 -14.65
N ILE A 70 -21.39 -8.25 -14.72
CA ILE A 70 -21.18 -7.34 -15.87
C ILE A 70 -20.60 -8.09 -17.08
N LYS A 71 -20.07 -9.30 -16.89
CA LYS A 71 -19.40 -10.07 -17.95
C LYS A 71 -20.33 -11.00 -18.72
N ASP A 72 -21.50 -11.30 -18.18
CA ASP A 72 -22.47 -12.21 -18.78
C ASP A 72 -23.43 -11.41 -19.68
N LYS A 73 -23.21 -11.49 -20.99
CA LYS A 73 -23.93 -10.68 -22.00
C LYS A 73 -25.43 -10.99 -22.04
N ASP A 74 -25.82 -12.23 -21.74
CA ASP A 74 -27.23 -12.68 -21.82
C ASP A 74 -28.10 -12.07 -20.70
N ARG A 75 -27.46 -11.47 -19.70
CA ARG A 75 -28.10 -10.78 -18.58
C ARG A 75 -28.30 -9.28 -18.84
N TRP A 76 -27.97 -8.79 -20.02
CA TRP A 76 -28.02 -7.38 -20.40
C TRP A 76 -28.69 -7.21 -21.76
N HIS A 77 -29.85 -6.56 -21.79
CA HIS A 77 -30.56 -6.29 -23.04
C HIS A 77 -30.04 -5.00 -23.68
N PRO A 78 -29.47 -5.04 -24.89
CA PRO A 78 -29.03 -3.84 -25.58
C PRO A 78 -30.24 -2.99 -26.01
N PHE A 79 -30.13 -1.68 -25.92
CA PHE A 79 -31.11 -0.74 -26.49
C PHE A 79 -30.92 -0.61 -28.00
N ILE A 80 -29.65 -0.68 -28.44
CA ILE A 80 -29.25 -0.68 -29.84
C ILE A 80 -28.99 -2.12 -30.26
N GLU A 81 -29.90 -2.70 -31.05
CA GLU A 81 -29.76 -4.03 -31.65
C GLU A 81 -29.14 -3.93 -33.05
N GLU A 82 -28.18 -4.83 -33.34
CA GLU A 82 -27.56 -4.92 -34.66
C GLU A 82 -28.61 -5.27 -35.72
N ASN A 83 -28.65 -4.52 -36.83
CA ASN A 83 -29.56 -4.72 -37.97
C ASN A 83 -31.05 -4.46 -37.71
N VAL A 84 -31.41 -3.86 -36.57
CA VAL A 84 -32.80 -3.49 -36.26
C VAL A 84 -33.12 -2.03 -36.63
N PHE A 85 -32.10 -1.17 -36.65
CA PHE A 85 -32.24 0.24 -36.96
C PHE A 85 -31.68 0.55 -38.36
N ASP A 86 -32.53 1.08 -39.24
CA ASP A 86 -32.15 1.68 -40.54
C ASP A 86 -32.65 3.13 -40.59
N PRO A 87 -31.76 4.14 -40.63
CA PRO A 87 -30.30 4.02 -40.67
C PRO A 87 -29.71 3.43 -39.38
N PRO A 88 -28.48 2.89 -39.45
CA PRO A 88 -27.80 2.34 -38.29
C PRO A 88 -27.79 3.34 -37.13
N PRO A 89 -27.81 2.83 -35.89
CA PRO A 89 -27.84 3.63 -34.69
C PRO A 89 -26.71 4.68 -34.70
N PRO A 90 -26.96 5.88 -34.16
CA PRO A 90 -25.98 6.96 -34.20
C PRO A 90 -24.66 6.50 -33.57
N ARG A 91 -23.56 6.70 -34.30
CA ARG A 91 -22.23 6.44 -33.76
C ARG A 91 -22.01 7.32 -32.51
N PRO A 92 -21.27 6.83 -31.50
CA PRO A 92 -21.02 7.60 -30.30
C PRO A 92 -20.40 8.94 -30.68
N PHE A 93 -21.08 10.05 -30.37
CA PHE A 93 -20.54 11.39 -30.65
C PHE A 93 -19.23 11.62 -29.87
N TYR A 94 -19.07 10.91 -28.77
CA TYR A 94 -17.95 10.98 -27.86
C TYR A 94 -17.50 9.56 -27.49
N LEU A 95 -16.31 9.18 -27.96
CA LEU A 95 -15.52 8.14 -27.34
C LEU A 95 -14.80 8.78 -26.17
N VAL A 96 -14.99 8.30 -24.95
CA VAL A 96 -14.13 8.70 -23.83
C VAL A 96 -12.70 8.35 -24.25
N GLY A 97 -11.94 9.35 -24.70
CA GLY A 97 -10.50 9.19 -24.86
C GLY A 97 -9.98 8.66 -23.54
N ARG A 98 -9.14 7.60 -23.56
CA ARG A 98 -8.60 7.01 -22.32
C ARG A 98 -8.17 8.16 -21.42
N VAL A 99 -8.87 8.36 -20.31
CA VAL A 99 -8.55 9.45 -19.40
C VAL A 99 -7.21 9.07 -18.81
N GLY A 100 -6.13 9.65 -19.33
CA GLY A 100 -4.81 9.35 -18.81
C GLY A 100 -4.70 9.83 -17.35
N PRO A 101 -3.78 9.25 -16.56
CA PRO A 101 -3.36 9.90 -15.34
C PRO A 101 -3.01 11.36 -15.62
N LYS A 102 -3.57 12.29 -14.84
CA LYS A 102 -3.35 13.73 -15.03
C LYS A 102 -2.00 14.20 -14.49
N LEU A 103 -1.21 13.32 -13.87
CA LEU A 103 0.07 13.67 -13.28
C LEU A 103 1.20 13.53 -14.32
N PRO A 104 1.96 14.59 -14.62
CA PRO A 104 3.09 14.50 -15.55
C PRO A 104 4.18 13.54 -15.05
N PRO A 105 4.80 12.73 -15.92
CA PRO A 105 5.85 11.78 -15.52
C PRO A 105 7.01 12.42 -14.76
N GLN A 106 7.45 13.60 -15.19
CA GLN A 106 8.53 14.35 -14.54
C GLN A 106 8.22 14.70 -13.08
N ARG A 107 6.96 15.03 -12.78
CA ARG A 107 6.51 15.34 -11.43
C ARG A 107 6.46 14.08 -10.56
N LEU A 108 6.07 12.95 -11.15
CA LEU A 108 6.07 11.64 -10.49
C LEU A 108 7.50 11.20 -10.14
N ASP A 109 8.44 11.35 -11.08
CA ASP A 109 9.86 11.02 -10.88
C ASP A 109 10.48 11.89 -9.79
N ALA A 110 10.19 13.20 -9.79
CA ALA A 110 10.63 14.12 -8.76
C ALA A 110 10.08 13.73 -7.38
N LEU A 111 8.81 13.35 -7.30
CA LEU A 111 8.17 12.89 -6.08
C LEU A 111 8.82 11.61 -5.53
N VAL A 112 9.05 10.62 -6.40
CA VAL A 112 9.72 9.37 -6.04
C VAL A 112 11.14 9.64 -5.53
N ALA A 113 11.89 10.52 -6.20
CA ALA A 113 13.23 10.91 -5.78
C ALA A 113 13.22 11.62 -4.41
N GLN A 114 12.28 12.52 -4.20
CA GLN A 114 12.10 13.23 -2.92
C GLN A 114 11.79 12.26 -1.78
N LEU A 115 10.83 11.35 -1.96
CA LEU A 115 10.48 10.32 -0.97
C LEU A 115 11.65 9.41 -0.64
N LYS A 116 12.37 8.92 -1.67
CA LYS A 116 13.57 8.08 -1.46
C LYS A 116 14.63 8.81 -0.64
N SER A 117 14.89 10.08 -0.97
CA SER A 117 15.85 10.92 -0.24
C SER A 117 15.42 11.15 1.20
N ALA A 118 14.16 11.55 1.42
CA ALA A 118 13.61 11.81 2.75
C ALA A 118 13.72 10.59 3.67
N ILE A 119 13.28 9.41 3.21
CA ILE A 119 13.35 8.17 3.99
C ILE A 119 14.80 7.79 4.29
N ARG A 120 15.70 7.86 3.29
CA ARG A 120 17.13 7.55 3.48
C ARG A 120 17.78 8.49 4.48
N ASN A 121 17.50 9.78 4.39
CA ASN A 121 18.06 10.80 5.28
C ASN A 121 17.54 10.64 6.70
N ALA A 122 16.25 10.32 6.88
CA ALA A 122 15.67 10.07 8.20
C ALA A 122 16.31 8.86 8.90
N TYR A 123 16.43 7.74 8.19
CA TYR A 123 17.09 6.53 8.70
C TYR A 123 18.56 6.81 9.03
N THR A 124 19.29 7.46 8.13
CA THR A 124 20.70 7.78 8.34
C THR A 124 20.88 8.71 9.54
N SER A 125 20.09 9.79 9.64
CA SER A 125 20.20 10.78 10.73
C SER A 125 19.87 10.17 12.10
N TRP A 126 18.79 9.39 12.17
CA TRP A 126 18.38 8.72 13.41
C TRP A 126 19.45 7.74 13.91
N ARG A 127 20.06 6.97 12.99
CA ARG A 127 21.09 5.98 13.31
C ARG A 127 22.41 6.63 13.67
N GLN A 128 22.82 7.69 12.96
CA GLN A 128 24.01 8.47 13.28
C GLN A 128 23.96 9.06 14.69
N THR A 129 22.80 9.59 15.09
CA THR A 129 22.58 10.12 16.46
C THR A 129 22.82 9.06 17.55
N ARG A 130 22.71 7.77 17.20
CA ARG A 130 22.92 6.62 18.09
C ARG A 130 24.22 5.86 17.81
N SER A 131 25.13 6.45 17.03
CA SER A 131 26.39 5.81 16.61
C SER A 131 26.22 4.47 15.89
N LEU A 132 25.07 4.25 15.24
CA LEU A 132 24.79 3.08 14.42
C LEU A 132 25.16 3.36 12.96
N LYS A 133 25.79 2.38 12.30
CA LYS A 133 26.10 2.46 10.87
C LYS A 133 24.85 2.18 10.03
N THR A 134 24.74 2.88 8.90
CA THR A 134 23.67 2.70 7.91
C THR A 134 24.28 2.27 6.59
N LYS A 135 23.88 1.10 6.07
CA LYS A 135 24.32 0.56 4.79
C LYS A 135 23.10 0.28 3.92
N TRP A 136 23.02 0.90 2.75
CA TRP A 136 21.92 0.70 1.79
C TRP A 136 22.32 -0.33 0.72
N LEU A 137 21.44 -1.29 0.44
CA LEU A 137 21.65 -2.32 -0.57
C LEU A 137 20.89 -1.98 -1.86
N PHE A 138 21.57 -1.29 -2.78
CA PHE A 138 20.99 -0.86 -4.06
C PHE A 138 20.83 -1.98 -5.10
N LYS A 139 21.59 -3.08 -4.96
CA LYS A 139 21.58 -4.19 -5.95
C LYS A 139 20.19 -4.82 -6.12
N LEU A 140 19.36 -4.80 -5.09
CA LEU A 140 18.01 -5.36 -5.11
C LEU A 140 16.93 -4.34 -5.49
N GLU A 141 17.27 -3.05 -5.64
CA GLU A 141 16.28 -1.98 -5.86
C GLU A 141 15.46 -2.23 -7.14
N SER A 142 16.08 -2.70 -8.22
CA SER A 142 15.37 -3.06 -9.46
C SER A 142 14.38 -4.22 -9.28
N VAL A 143 14.76 -5.24 -8.50
CA VAL A 143 13.87 -6.37 -8.18
C VAL A 143 12.71 -5.90 -7.31
N LEU A 144 12.98 -5.02 -6.35
CA LEU A 144 11.96 -4.45 -5.47
C LEU A 144 10.98 -3.56 -6.22
N ASN A 145 11.44 -2.69 -7.14
CA ASN A 145 10.56 -1.86 -7.98
C ASN A 145 9.61 -2.74 -8.81
N LYS A 146 10.11 -3.81 -9.45
CA LYS A 146 9.24 -4.76 -10.15
C LYS A 146 8.21 -5.41 -9.22
N GLY A 147 8.54 -5.57 -7.95
CA GLY A 147 7.62 -6.07 -6.93
C GLY A 147 6.51 -5.09 -6.63
N LEU A 148 6.87 -3.82 -6.44
CA LEU A 148 5.92 -2.75 -6.21
C LEU A 148 4.92 -2.59 -7.38
N ASP A 149 5.37 -2.74 -8.64
CA ASP A 149 4.47 -2.80 -9.80
C ASP A 149 3.44 -3.94 -9.70
N ARG A 150 3.86 -5.11 -9.19
CA ARG A 150 2.95 -6.26 -8.98
C ARG A 150 1.99 -6.03 -7.82
N TYR A 151 2.46 -5.42 -6.74
CA TYR A 151 1.61 -5.06 -5.61
C TYR A 151 0.53 -4.07 -6.02
N GLU A 152 0.88 -3.04 -6.78
CA GLU A 152 -0.10 -2.08 -7.31
C GLU A 152 -1.10 -2.77 -8.24
N THR A 153 -0.63 -3.60 -9.17
CA THR A 153 -1.50 -4.35 -10.09
C THR A 153 -2.48 -5.23 -9.31
N ALA A 154 -1.99 -5.97 -8.31
CA ALA A 154 -2.81 -6.84 -7.48
C ALA A 154 -3.78 -6.05 -6.57
N ALA A 155 -3.40 -4.86 -6.09
CA ALA A 155 -4.30 -4.00 -5.32
C ALA A 155 -5.43 -3.41 -6.17
N CYS A 156 -5.17 -3.18 -7.46
CA CYS A 156 -6.15 -2.67 -8.42
C CYS A 156 -6.94 -3.76 -9.17
N SER A 157 -6.64 -5.04 -8.94
CA SER A 157 -7.21 -6.17 -9.69
C SER A 157 -7.90 -7.17 -8.78
N SER A 158 -9.05 -7.67 -9.22
CA SER A 158 -9.77 -8.78 -8.57
C SER A 158 -9.35 -10.16 -9.11
N LEU A 159 -8.40 -10.22 -10.05
CA LEU A 159 -7.99 -11.46 -10.67
C LEU A 159 -6.95 -12.19 -9.81
N LEU A 160 -7.21 -13.48 -9.54
CA LEU A 160 -6.28 -14.36 -8.81
C LEU A 160 -4.89 -14.47 -9.46
N THR A 161 -4.79 -14.25 -10.78
CA THR A 161 -3.52 -14.27 -11.52
C THR A 161 -2.57 -13.16 -11.05
N ASP A 162 -3.09 -12.00 -10.68
CA ASP A 162 -2.28 -10.86 -10.26
C ASP A 162 -1.77 -11.04 -8.84
N THR A 163 -2.59 -11.61 -7.95
CA THR A 163 -2.15 -12.05 -6.62
C THR A 163 -1.05 -13.10 -6.72
N ARG A 164 -1.18 -14.09 -7.60
CA ARG A 164 -0.14 -15.11 -7.85
C ARG A 164 1.14 -14.50 -8.43
N ALA A 165 1.05 -13.41 -9.19
CA ALA A 165 2.23 -12.72 -9.70
C ALA A 165 3.07 -12.11 -8.57
N VAL A 166 2.45 -11.65 -7.48
CA VAL A 166 3.15 -11.20 -6.27
C VAL A 166 3.91 -12.36 -5.61
N ASP A 167 3.30 -13.54 -5.49
CA ASP A 167 3.97 -14.70 -4.89
C ASP A 167 5.14 -15.20 -5.75
N LYS A 168 4.97 -15.21 -7.07
CA LYS A 168 6.08 -15.50 -8.00
C LYS A 168 7.22 -14.49 -7.85
N TRP A 169 6.89 -13.21 -7.65
CA TRP A 169 7.88 -12.19 -7.40
C TRP A 169 8.61 -12.42 -6.07
N LYS A 170 7.92 -12.81 -4.98
CA LYS A 170 8.58 -13.14 -3.70
C LYS A 170 9.63 -14.24 -3.88
N GLY A 171 9.31 -15.29 -4.65
CA GLY A 171 10.29 -16.33 -5.00
C GLY A 171 11.50 -15.79 -5.75
N THR A 172 11.28 -14.85 -6.67
CA THR A 172 12.36 -14.16 -7.42
C THR A 172 13.22 -13.30 -6.50
N LEU A 173 12.60 -12.58 -5.55
CA LEU A 173 13.30 -11.79 -4.54
C LEU A 173 14.18 -12.69 -3.68
N THR A 174 13.64 -13.80 -3.16
CA THR A 174 14.40 -14.78 -2.36
C THR A 174 15.59 -15.35 -3.13
N ALA A 175 15.41 -15.69 -4.41
CA ALA A 175 16.51 -16.19 -5.26
C ALA A 175 17.59 -15.14 -5.54
N ALA A 176 17.25 -13.84 -5.49
CA ALA A 176 18.18 -12.74 -5.67
C ALA A 176 18.93 -12.36 -4.38
N LEU A 177 18.51 -12.86 -3.21
CA LEU A 177 19.17 -12.57 -1.95
C LEU A 177 20.58 -13.18 -1.91
N PRO A 178 21.56 -12.50 -1.28
CA PRO A 178 22.83 -13.13 -0.95
C PRO A 178 22.62 -14.42 -0.14
N PRO A 179 23.47 -15.44 -0.34
CA PRO A 179 23.35 -16.71 0.39
C PRO A 179 23.44 -16.48 1.90
N ASP A 180 22.72 -17.30 2.66
CA ASP A 180 22.70 -17.27 4.13
C ASP A 180 22.32 -15.90 4.73
N HIS A 181 21.50 -15.08 4.05
CA HIS A 181 20.96 -13.86 4.62
C HIS A 181 19.47 -13.98 4.93
N HIS A 182 19.06 -13.41 6.06
CA HIS A 182 17.67 -13.29 6.47
C HIS A 182 17.13 -11.91 6.10
N LEU A 183 16.08 -11.89 5.26
CA LEU A 183 15.36 -10.69 4.84
C LEU A 183 14.15 -10.47 5.74
N VAL A 184 14.05 -9.25 6.30
CA VAL A 184 12.83 -8.76 6.97
C VAL A 184 12.42 -7.46 6.32
N GLY A 185 11.23 -7.43 5.73
CA GLY A 185 10.73 -6.25 5.04
C GLY A 185 9.34 -6.44 4.49
N ARG A 186 8.70 -5.34 4.11
CA ARG A 186 7.35 -5.36 3.55
C ARG A 186 7.12 -4.20 2.59
N ALA A 187 6.18 -4.42 1.68
CA ALA A 187 5.58 -3.35 0.89
C ALA A 187 4.44 -2.69 1.68
N LEU A 188 4.36 -1.36 1.59
CA LEU A 188 3.37 -0.52 2.24
C LEU A 188 2.76 0.40 1.18
N SER A 189 1.44 0.54 1.21
CA SER A 189 0.70 1.46 0.35
C SER A 189 0.23 2.68 1.13
N PHE A 190 0.29 3.83 0.48
CA PHE A 190 -0.13 5.12 1.01
C PHE A 190 -0.97 5.85 -0.03
N SER A 191 -2.09 6.43 0.39
CA SER A 191 -2.91 7.33 -0.43
C SER A 191 -2.44 8.78 -0.39
N ILE A 192 -1.33 9.03 0.28
CA ILE A 192 -0.69 10.34 0.43
C ILE A 192 0.66 10.34 -0.26
N THR A 193 1.11 11.52 -0.68
CA THR A 193 2.40 11.70 -1.37
C THR A 193 3.37 12.58 -0.58
N GLU A 194 2.96 13.12 0.56
CA GLU A 194 3.77 14.02 1.37
C GLU A 194 4.91 13.26 2.08
N PRO A 195 6.19 13.58 1.79
CA PRO A 195 7.32 12.83 2.33
C PRO A 195 7.41 12.83 3.85
N ASP A 196 7.15 13.97 4.49
CA ASP A 196 7.32 14.11 5.95
C ASP A 196 6.32 13.24 6.72
N LEU A 197 5.06 13.19 6.25
CA LEU A 197 4.03 12.33 6.85
C LEU A 197 4.33 10.85 6.67
N ILE A 198 4.80 10.45 5.48
CA ILE A 198 5.19 9.06 5.22
C ILE A 198 6.39 8.67 6.09
N VAL A 199 7.41 9.53 6.17
CA VAL A 199 8.60 9.29 6.99
C VAL A 199 8.24 9.18 8.46
N ASP A 200 7.44 10.11 9.00
CA ASP A 200 7.02 10.07 10.40
C ASP A 200 6.25 8.78 10.72
N HIS A 201 5.31 8.40 9.86
CA HIS A 201 4.59 7.14 9.99
C HIS A 201 5.55 5.93 9.97
N LEU A 202 6.47 5.88 9.00
CA LEU A 202 7.43 4.77 8.88
C LEU A 202 8.32 4.64 10.12
N MET A 203 8.88 5.74 10.60
CA MET A 203 9.78 5.78 11.75
C MET A 203 9.05 5.49 13.07
N ARG A 204 7.77 5.85 13.19
CA ARG A 204 6.99 5.63 14.41
C ARG A 204 6.38 4.23 14.49
N THR A 205 5.97 3.67 13.35
CA THR A 205 5.23 2.41 13.31
C THR A 205 6.14 1.19 13.13
N TYR A 206 7.29 1.35 12.47
CA TYR A 206 8.20 0.24 12.18
C TYR A 206 9.58 0.44 12.78
N ASP A 207 10.06 -0.59 13.47
CA ASP A 207 11.35 -0.64 14.17
C ASP A 207 12.52 -1.03 13.24
N TYR A 208 12.32 -1.09 11.92
CA TYR A 208 13.38 -1.46 10.99
C TYR A 208 14.65 -0.62 11.16
N HIS A 209 14.49 0.69 11.37
CA HIS A 209 15.58 1.63 11.56
C HIS A 209 16.36 1.43 12.87
N GLU A 210 15.75 0.76 13.86
CA GLU A 210 16.36 0.46 15.16
C GLU A 210 17.30 -0.75 15.11
N GLN A 211 17.34 -1.47 14.00
CA GLN A 211 18.04 -2.75 13.97
C GLN A 211 19.55 -2.62 14.24
N GLY A 212 20.02 -3.29 15.29
CA GLY A 212 21.36 -3.11 15.87
C GLY A 212 22.46 -4.02 15.31
N HIS A 213 22.15 -4.94 14.40
CA HIS A 213 23.15 -5.87 13.87
C HIS A 213 24.25 -5.13 13.11
N LYS A 214 25.53 -5.45 13.39
CA LYS A 214 26.70 -4.74 12.83
C LYS A 214 26.74 -4.75 11.29
N ASP A 215 26.31 -5.85 10.69
CA ASP A 215 26.31 -6.07 9.24
C ASP A 215 24.92 -5.88 8.60
N VAL A 216 24.01 -5.18 9.27
CA VAL A 216 22.67 -4.91 8.72
C VAL A 216 22.77 -4.11 7.42
N SER A 217 22.03 -4.52 6.40
CA SER A 217 21.90 -3.80 5.13
C SER A 217 20.43 -3.47 4.88
N PHE A 218 20.12 -2.19 4.70
CA PHE A 218 18.76 -1.71 4.49
C PHE A 218 18.36 -1.75 3.01
N LEU A 219 17.08 -2.02 2.80
CA LEU A 219 16.44 -2.13 1.50
C LEU A 219 15.34 -1.07 1.41
N LEU A 220 15.35 -0.31 0.32
CA LEU A 220 14.33 0.67 0.03
C LEU A 220 14.00 0.64 -1.45
N ALA A 221 12.71 0.54 -1.75
CA ALA A 221 12.16 0.90 -3.05
C ALA A 221 10.93 1.79 -2.83
N VAL A 222 10.75 2.74 -3.72
CA VAL A 222 9.60 3.65 -3.70
C VAL A 222 9.12 3.81 -5.13
N GLN A 223 7.83 3.68 -5.32
CA GLN A 223 7.14 4.00 -6.56
C GLN A 223 5.88 4.78 -6.26
N CYS A 224 5.49 5.64 -7.19
CA CYS A 224 4.22 6.33 -7.16
C CYS A 224 3.49 5.97 -8.45
N PHE A 225 2.23 5.61 -8.34
CA PHE A 225 1.38 5.20 -9.45
C PHE A 225 0.30 6.25 -9.64
N PRO A 226 0.30 6.97 -10.77
CA PRO A 226 -0.66 8.03 -10.96
C PRO A 226 -2.02 7.43 -11.36
N HIS A 227 -3.08 7.93 -10.73
CA HIS A 227 -4.45 7.57 -11.00
C HIS A 227 -5.25 8.75 -11.56
N TYR A 228 -6.52 8.48 -11.83
CA TYR A 228 -7.49 9.51 -12.19
C TYR A 228 -7.57 10.61 -11.12
N GLY A 229 -7.95 11.82 -11.53
CA GLY A 229 -8.11 12.94 -10.59
C GLY A 229 -6.81 13.55 -10.08
N ALA A 230 -5.66 13.26 -10.71
CA ALA A 230 -4.34 13.72 -10.27
C ALA A 230 -3.92 13.21 -8.86
N VAL A 231 -4.52 12.11 -8.43
CA VAL A 231 -4.13 11.35 -7.23
C VAL A 231 -3.02 10.38 -7.62
N ALA A 232 -2.13 10.05 -6.68
CA ALA A 232 -1.16 8.98 -6.84
C ALA A 232 -1.20 8.00 -5.66
N SER A 233 -1.12 6.71 -5.96
CA SER A 233 -0.87 5.65 -4.99
C SER A 233 0.64 5.56 -4.76
N THR A 234 1.10 5.75 -3.53
CA THR A 234 2.51 5.66 -3.19
C THR A 234 2.79 4.32 -2.54
N TRP A 235 3.69 3.54 -3.13
CA TRP A 235 4.19 2.31 -2.55
C TRP A 235 5.62 2.48 -2.06
N VAL A 236 5.87 2.01 -0.84
CA VAL A 236 7.19 1.95 -0.23
C VAL A 236 7.47 0.51 0.19
N TYR A 237 8.53 -0.07 -0.36
CA TYR A 237 9.13 -1.27 0.21
C TYR A 237 10.25 -0.85 1.14
N ILE A 238 10.16 -1.22 2.41
CA ILE A 238 11.20 -0.96 3.41
C ILE A 238 11.52 -2.25 4.15
N GLY A 239 12.80 -2.45 4.43
CA GLY A 239 13.26 -3.61 5.19
C GLY A 239 14.76 -3.60 5.42
N TYR A 240 15.24 -4.69 6.01
CA TYR A 240 16.66 -4.93 6.23
C TYR A 240 17.01 -6.39 5.95
N LEU A 241 18.31 -6.60 5.76
CA LEU A 241 18.94 -7.88 5.51
C LEU A 241 20.04 -8.10 6.55
N ILE A 242 20.09 -9.29 7.14
CA ILE A 242 21.09 -9.69 8.14
C ILE A 242 21.75 -11.00 7.72
N PRO A 243 23.08 -11.15 7.83
CA PRO A 243 23.72 -12.45 7.65
C PRO A 243 23.33 -13.44 8.77
N ASN A 244 22.88 -14.65 8.41
CA ASN A 244 22.71 -15.75 9.36
C ASN A 244 24.09 -16.33 9.69
N LYS A 245 24.62 -16.03 10.89
CA LYS A 245 25.92 -16.52 11.37
C LYS A 245 25.98 -18.03 11.65
N SER A 246 25.12 -18.87 11.08
CA SER A 246 25.06 -20.29 11.40
C SER A 246 26.09 -21.17 10.70
N LYS A 247 26.89 -20.64 9.77
CA LYS A 247 27.95 -21.42 9.07
C LYS A 247 29.38 -20.93 9.29
N ALA A 248 29.58 -19.65 9.61
CA ALA A 248 30.93 -19.10 9.79
C ALA A 248 31.71 -19.70 10.98
N LYS A 249 31.03 -20.40 11.90
CA LYS A 249 31.68 -21.07 13.05
C LYS A 249 32.05 -22.53 12.80
N LYS A 250 31.61 -23.12 11.68
CA LYS A 250 31.88 -24.52 11.36
C LYS A 250 33.21 -24.69 10.60
N ASP A 251 33.60 -23.67 9.86
CA ASP A 251 34.86 -23.68 9.11
C ASP A 251 36.09 -23.34 9.98
N GLU A 252 35.90 -22.72 11.16
CA GLU A 252 36.98 -22.48 12.14
C GLU A 252 37.23 -23.67 13.09
N GLU A 253 36.28 -24.59 13.26
CA GLU A 253 36.46 -25.78 14.11
C GLU A 253 37.05 -26.99 13.33
N ASP A 254 37.05 -26.95 11.99
CA ASP A 254 37.58 -28.02 11.13
C ASP A 254 39.04 -27.77 10.64
N GLU A 255 39.65 -26.61 10.96
CA GLU A 255 41.09 -26.35 10.69
C GLU A 255 42.02 -26.68 11.89
N ASP A 256 41.46 -27.03 13.06
CA ASP A 256 42.21 -27.34 14.30
C ASP A 256 42.15 -28.84 14.70
N VAL A 257 41.89 -29.77 13.75
CA VAL A 257 41.94 -31.24 13.98
C VAL A 257 42.93 -31.94 13.08
#